data_AF-A0A0F9CRC1-F1
#
_entry.id   AF-A0A0F9CRC1-F1
#
_cell.length_a   1.000
_cell.length_b   1.000
_cell.length_c   1.000
_cell.angle_alpha   90.00
_cell.angle_beta   90.00
_cell.angle_gamma   90.00
#
_symmetry.space_group_name_H-M   'P 1'
#
loop_
_entity.id
_entity.type
_entity.pdbx_description
1 polymer ?
#
loop_
_entity_poly.entity_id
_entity_poly.type
_entity_poly.pdbx_seq_one_letter_code
_entity_poly.pdbx_strand_id
1 'polypeptide(L)'
;MTNSNRYEKIRSVITKIKELIAELNDLLRNENLKEIIQSLNRDISRLIEKADEDLIFFYSRINFSDRGYKLQRVIDGDTIIVDPPPKYLDMKDIRVRLYGIDTPELRFKKGKLFKDFLIALFKELDYKKIIIFWDREKENTYYEGFPTSSFEREVGNVFIEIDNNFLYLNGLLLMYPDVSSNINNKDLIKGRKYIKDIVEPFNHYIKCNCNSEFLNGVKEISYRFFEEYELINWIPLCLIYFNKNILKELRTSSKVIFEGMINSLKEFRCPFFYLSDIMELKEILKKIESNKINPFDLILLAAENWKKLLLKNDFKI
;
A
#
# COMPACT_ATOMS: atom_id res chain seq x y z
N MET A 1 -1.98 -22.48 -17.94
CA MET A 1 -3.20 -21.77 -17.51
C MET A 1 -2.77 -20.57 -16.68
N THR A 2 -3.24 -19.36 -17.01
CA THR A 2 -2.99 -18.17 -16.20
C THR A 2 -3.81 -18.23 -14.91
N ASN A 3 -3.32 -17.60 -13.84
CA ASN A 3 -4.02 -17.56 -12.55
C ASN A 3 -5.42 -16.95 -12.68
N SER A 4 -5.61 -15.90 -13.51
CA SER A 4 -6.92 -15.31 -13.87
C SER A 4 -7.96 -16.35 -14.35
N ASN A 5 -7.57 -17.28 -15.22
CA ASN A 5 -8.45 -18.33 -15.76
C ASN A 5 -8.81 -19.40 -14.70
N ARG A 6 -8.00 -19.52 -13.64
CA ARG A 6 -8.29 -20.41 -12.49
C ARG A 6 -9.37 -19.80 -11.58
N TYR A 7 -9.46 -18.47 -11.48
CA TYR A 7 -10.41 -17.78 -10.58
C TYR A 7 -11.81 -17.60 -11.16
N GLU A 8 -11.93 -17.31 -12.46
CA GLU A 8 -13.24 -17.35 -13.12
C GLU A 8 -13.86 -18.73 -13.01
N LYS A 9 -13.02 -19.77 -13.09
CA LYS A 9 -13.44 -21.15 -12.82
C LYS A 9 -13.89 -21.34 -11.37
N ILE A 10 -13.15 -20.88 -10.36
CA ILE A 10 -13.56 -21.01 -8.95
C ILE A 10 -14.87 -20.26 -8.69
N ARG A 11 -15.04 -19.01 -9.16
CA ARG A 11 -16.29 -18.26 -9.04
C ARG A 11 -17.45 -18.95 -9.74
N SER A 12 -17.25 -19.41 -10.96
CA SER A 12 -18.25 -20.18 -11.70
C SER A 12 -18.65 -21.44 -10.94
N VAL A 13 -17.68 -22.14 -10.32
CA VAL A 13 -17.94 -23.31 -9.48
C VAL A 13 -18.73 -22.94 -8.22
N ILE A 14 -18.38 -21.87 -7.50
CA ILE A 14 -19.12 -21.40 -6.32
C ILE A 14 -20.56 -21.04 -6.68
N THR A 15 -20.77 -20.33 -7.80
CA THR A 15 -22.12 -19.97 -8.27
C THR A 15 -22.93 -21.23 -8.58
N LYS A 16 -22.36 -22.18 -9.34
CA LYS A 16 -23.02 -23.46 -9.65
C LYS A 16 -23.34 -24.27 -8.40
N ILE A 17 -22.45 -24.27 -7.42
CA ILE A 17 -22.67 -24.95 -6.14
C ILE A 17 -23.83 -24.30 -5.37
N LYS A 18 -23.92 -22.96 -5.35
CA LYS A 18 -25.04 -22.25 -4.71
C LYS A 18 -26.38 -22.51 -5.42
N GLU A 19 -26.36 -22.58 -6.74
CA GLU A 19 -27.53 -22.98 -7.55
C GLU A 19 -27.96 -24.41 -7.21
N LEU A 20 -27.03 -25.36 -7.16
CA LEU A 20 -27.30 -26.75 -6.78
C LEU A 20 -27.86 -26.87 -5.34
N ILE A 21 -27.38 -26.07 -4.39
CA ILE A 21 -27.93 -26.04 -3.02
C ILE A 21 -29.39 -25.57 -3.05
N ALA A 22 -29.72 -24.55 -3.85
CA ALA A 22 -31.08 -24.06 -3.98
C ALA A 22 -32.01 -25.14 -4.56
N GLU A 23 -31.57 -25.82 -5.62
CA GLU A 23 -32.30 -26.95 -6.22
C GLU A 23 -32.48 -28.13 -5.23
N LEU A 24 -31.43 -28.47 -4.47
CA LEU A 24 -31.49 -29.51 -3.43
C LEU A 24 -32.45 -29.15 -2.29
N ASN A 25 -32.51 -27.88 -1.91
CA ASN A 25 -33.43 -27.42 -0.87
C ASN A 25 -34.89 -27.45 -1.33
N ASP A 26 -35.17 -27.28 -2.62
CA ASP A 26 -36.52 -27.47 -3.17
C ASP A 26 -36.97 -28.95 -3.16
N LEU A 27 -36.02 -29.89 -3.21
CA LEU A 27 -36.24 -31.33 -3.12
C LEU A 27 -36.44 -31.86 -1.68
N LEU A 28 -36.26 -31.03 -0.64
CA LEU A 28 -36.39 -31.38 0.79
C LEU A 28 -37.79 -31.86 1.24
N ARG A 29 -38.77 -31.97 0.33
CA ARG A 29 -40.10 -32.52 0.63
C ARG A 29 -40.09 -34.04 0.89
N ASN A 30 -38.97 -34.72 0.66
CA ASN A 30 -38.83 -36.16 0.88
C ASN A 30 -38.04 -36.47 2.16
N GLU A 31 -38.71 -36.93 3.21
CA GLU A 31 -38.13 -37.13 4.56
C GLU A 31 -36.93 -38.09 4.58
N ASN A 32 -36.89 -39.07 3.67
CA ASN A 32 -35.80 -40.05 3.59
C ASN A 32 -34.47 -39.48 3.06
N LEU A 33 -34.48 -38.29 2.44
CA LEU A 33 -33.28 -37.64 1.89
C LEU A 33 -32.75 -36.51 2.78
N LYS A 34 -33.48 -36.17 3.85
CA LYS A 34 -33.23 -34.98 4.67
C LYS A 34 -31.85 -35.01 5.33
N GLU A 35 -31.43 -36.15 5.88
CA GLU A 35 -30.11 -36.29 6.53
C GLU A 35 -28.94 -36.21 5.52
N ILE A 36 -29.09 -36.83 4.36
CA ILE A 36 -28.08 -36.83 3.29
C ILE A 36 -27.89 -35.39 2.75
N ILE A 37 -28.99 -34.68 2.49
CA ILE A 37 -28.97 -33.29 2.02
C ILE A 37 -28.38 -32.35 3.08
N GLN A 38 -28.69 -32.56 4.36
CA GLN A 38 -28.09 -31.78 5.45
C GLN A 38 -26.57 -31.99 5.57
N SER A 39 -26.08 -33.22 5.38
CA SER A 39 -24.64 -33.50 5.36
C SER A 39 -23.95 -32.84 4.17
N LEU A 40 -24.53 -32.97 2.96
CA LEU A 40 -24.04 -32.33 1.74
C LEU A 40 -23.99 -30.80 1.87
N ASN A 41 -25.05 -30.17 2.39
CA ASN A 41 -25.06 -28.73 2.64
C ASN A 41 -23.93 -28.31 3.59
N ARG A 42 -23.65 -29.10 4.64
CA ARG A 42 -22.57 -28.80 5.59
C ARG A 42 -21.18 -28.87 4.92
N ASP A 43 -20.93 -29.90 4.12
CA ASP A 43 -19.64 -30.07 3.43
C ASP A 43 -19.45 -29.04 2.32
N ILE A 44 -20.53 -28.71 1.60
CA ILE A 44 -20.54 -27.64 0.61
C ILE A 44 -20.31 -26.27 1.27
N SER A 45 -20.98 -25.96 2.38
CA SER A 45 -20.73 -24.72 3.11
C SER A 45 -19.28 -24.62 3.56
N ARG A 46 -18.67 -25.72 4.04
CA ARG A 46 -17.23 -25.76 4.35
C ARG A 46 -16.34 -25.54 3.14
N LEU A 47 -16.72 -26.08 1.97
CA LEU A 47 -15.98 -25.86 0.72
C LEU A 47 -16.12 -24.44 0.21
N ILE A 48 -17.32 -23.83 0.33
CA ILE A 48 -17.54 -22.42 0.02
C ILE A 48 -16.75 -21.56 1.00
N GLU A 49 -16.78 -21.85 2.29
CA GLU A 49 -16.02 -21.13 3.31
C GLU A 49 -14.52 -21.23 3.04
N LYS A 50 -14.00 -22.41 2.73
CA LYS A 50 -12.60 -22.60 2.33
C LYS A 50 -12.25 -21.90 1.00
N ALA A 51 -13.14 -21.94 0.02
CA ALA A 51 -12.94 -21.29 -1.27
C ALA A 51 -13.05 -19.76 -1.15
N ASP A 52 -13.93 -19.26 -0.28
CA ASP A 52 -14.05 -17.86 0.09
C ASP A 52 -12.86 -17.44 0.93
N GLU A 53 -12.32 -18.29 1.81
CA GLU A 53 -11.05 -18.06 2.50
C GLU A 53 -9.88 -18.01 1.52
N ASP A 54 -9.84 -18.88 0.51
CA ASP A 54 -8.84 -18.90 -0.55
C ASP A 54 -8.99 -17.72 -1.53
N LEU A 55 -10.23 -17.30 -1.82
CA LEU A 55 -10.55 -16.09 -2.60
C LEU A 55 -10.24 -14.83 -1.80
N ILE A 56 -10.67 -14.74 -0.55
CA ILE A 56 -10.31 -13.69 0.39
C ILE A 56 -8.80 -13.72 0.57
N PHE A 57 -8.11 -14.84 0.57
CA PHE A 57 -6.66 -14.90 0.60
C PHE A 57 -6.01 -14.38 -0.70
N PHE A 58 -6.60 -14.70 -1.86
CA PHE A 58 -6.11 -14.22 -3.15
C PHE A 58 -6.40 -12.72 -3.40
N TYR A 59 -7.59 -12.26 -3.02
CA TYR A 59 -8.03 -10.88 -3.14
C TYR A 59 -7.53 -10.05 -1.96
N SER A 60 -7.73 -10.49 -0.71
CA SER A 60 -7.15 -9.92 0.52
C SER A 60 -5.74 -10.50 0.74
N ARG A 61 -4.79 -9.84 0.09
CA ARG A 61 -3.35 -9.96 0.36
C ARG A 61 -2.97 -9.40 1.74
N ILE A 62 -3.72 -9.73 2.79
CA ILE A 62 -3.55 -9.21 4.14
C ILE A 62 -3.93 -10.31 5.16
N ASN A 63 -2.93 -11.05 5.62
CA ASN A 63 -3.04 -11.71 6.92
C ASN A 63 -1.96 -11.18 7.88
N PHE A 64 -2.23 -10.04 8.51
CA PHE A 64 -1.31 -9.36 9.43
C PHE A 64 -0.97 -10.16 10.69
N SER A 65 -1.77 -11.17 11.06
CA SER A 65 -1.56 -11.91 12.31
C SER A 65 -0.40 -12.89 12.24
N ASP A 66 0.20 -13.18 11.07
CA ASP A 66 1.28 -14.17 10.99
C ASP A 66 2.45 -13.77 10.07
N ARG A 67 3.23 -12.77 10.48
CA ARG A 67 4.69 -12.63 10.18
C ARG A 67 5.16 -11.67 9.08
N GLY A 68 4.26 -11.10 8.26
CA GLY A 68 4.64 -10.11 7.22
C GLY A 68 5.69 -10.63 6.22
N TYR A 69 6.19 -9.73 5.37
CA TYR A 69 7.19 -10.06 4.35
C TYR A 69 8.61 -9.80 4.88
N LYS A 70 9.59 -10.53 4.36
CA LYS A 70 11.01 -10.26 4.61
C LYS A 70 11.66 -9.75 3.35
N LEU A 71 12.54 -8.75 3.46
CA LEU A 71 13.33 -8.32 2.31
C LEU A 71 14.26 -9.45 1.87
N GLN A 72 14.22 -9.80 0.59
CA GLN A 72 15.22 -10.65 -0.03
C GLN A 72 16.31 -9.78 -0.67
N ARG A 73 15.93 -8.79 -1.49
CA ARG A 73 16.86 -7.82 -2.09
C ARG A 73 16.16 -6.57 -2.63
N VAL A 74 16.94 -5.50 -2.78
CA VAL A 74 16.54 -4.28 -3.51
C VAL A 74 16.99 -4.41 -4.98
N ILE A 75 16.09 -4.18 -5.93
CA ILE A 75 16.39 -4.24 -7.37
C ILE A 75 16.90 -2.88 -7.84
N ASP A 76 16.11 -1.84 -7.62
CA ASP A 76 16.35 -0.43 -7.98
C ASP A 76 15.70 0.50 -6.94
N GLY A 77 15.55 1.80 -7.27
CA GLY A 77 15.04 2.81 -6.35
C GLY A 77 13.56 2.67 -5.97
N ASP A 78 12.77 1.90 -6.71
CA ASP A 78 11.34 1.74 -6.48
C ASP A 78 10.86 0.28 -6.59
N THR A 79 11.78 -0.67 -6.67
CA THR A 79 11.48 -2.09 -6.81
C THR A 79 12.27 -2.92 -5.81
N ILE A 80 11.56 -3.74 -5.03
CA ILE A 80 12.12 -4.69 -4.07
C ILE A 80 11.64 -6.12 -4.39
N ILE A 81 12.39 -7.12 -3.93
CA ILE A 81 11.91 -8.50 -3.87
C ILE A 81 11.82 -8.92 -2.41
N VAL A 82 10.70 -9.55 -2.07
CA VAL A 82 10.41 -10.02 -0.72
C VAL A 82 10.08 -11.51 -0.70
N ASP A 83 10.41 -12.14 0.42
CA ASP A 83 9.94 -13.48 0.73
C ASP A 83 8.51 -13.39 1.31
N PRO A 84 7.62 -14.29 0.89
CA PRO A 84 6.30 -14.37 1.49
C PRO A 84 6.36 -14.89 2.94
N PRO A 85 5.28 -14.67 3.73
CA PRO A 85 5.15 -15.29 5.04
C PRO A 85 5.25 -16.83 4.97
N PRO A 86 5.70 -17.52 6.04
CA PRO A 86 5.91 -18.98 6.07
C PRO A 86 4.69 -19.85 5.69
N LYS A 87 3.48 -19.31 5.78
CA LYS A 87 2.26 -20.00 5.33
C LYS A 87 2.16 -20.11 3.81
N TYR A 88 3.05 -19.45 3.07
CA TYR A 88 2.96 -19.23 1.62
C TYR A 88 4.32 -19.43 0.92
N LEU A 89 5.17 -20.30 1.46
CA LEU A 89 6.52 -20.60 0.94
C LEU A 89 6.55 -21.13 -0.51
N ASP A 90 5.40 -21.57 -1.03
CA ASP A 90 5.26 -22.01 -2.42
C ASP A 90 5.34 -20.84 -3.42
N MET A 91 5.12 -19.60 -2.96
CA MET A 91 5.39 -18.39 -3.73
C MET A 91 6.89 -18.05 -3.64
N LYS A 92 7.59 -18.03 -4.77
CA LYS A 92 8.99 -17.60 -4.83
C LYS A 92 9.09 -16.21 -5.45
N ASP A 93 10.03 -15.42 -4.95
CA ASP A 93 10.46 -14.13 -5.51
C ASP A 93 9.31 -13.14 -5.78
N ILE A 94 8.66 -12.63 -4.73
CA ILE A 94 7.61 -11.61 -4.89
C ILE A 94 8.27 -10.26 -5.18
N ARG A 95 8.24 -9.84 -6.45
CA ARG A 95 8.73 -8.53 -6.88
C ARG A 95 7.65 -7.46 -6.71
N VAL A 96 7.97 -6.44 -5.92
CA VAL A 96 7.09 -5.33 -5.53
C VAL A 96 7.61 -4.04 -6.16
N ARG A 97 6.78 -3.39 -6.97
CA ARG A 97 7.00 -1.99 -7.41
C ARG A 97 6.28 -1.06 -6.43
N LEU A 98 6.94 -0.01 -6.00
CA LEU A 98 6.36 0.99 -5.12
C LEU A 98 5.31 1.82 -5.87
N TYR A 99 4.06 1.73 -5.40
CA TYR A 99 2.92 2.51 -5.87
C TYR A 99 3.19 4.02 -5.84
N GLY A 100 2.70 4.73 -6.87
CA GLY A 100 2.64 6.18 -6.91
C GLY A 100 3.95 6.90 -7.18
N ILE A 101 5.05 6.17 -7.38
CA ILE A 101 6.38 6.73 -7.57
C ILE A 101 7.13 6.10 -8.75
N ASP A 102 8.07 6.86 -9.28
CA ASP A 102 9.03 6.46 -10.32
C ASP A 102 10.40 7.04 -9.97
N THR A 103 11.40 6.19 -9.90
CA THR A 103 12.77 6.58 -9.55
C THR A 103 13.66 6.56 -10.79
N PRO A 104 14.79 7.31 -10.78
CA PRO A 104 15.73 7.28 -11.90
C PRO A 104 16.21 5.85 -12.18
N GLU A 105 16.27 5.47 -13.46
CA GLU A 105 16.75 4.17 -13.89
C GLU A 105 18.21 3.90 -13.46
N LEU A 106 18.54 2.63 -13.19
CA LEU A 106 19.87 2.20 -12.70
C LEU A 106 21.05 2.59 -13.59
N ARG A 107 20.81 2.78 -14.89
CA ARG A 107 21.84 3.24 -15.84
C ARG A 107 22.33 4.66 -15.55
N PHE A 108 21.58 5.43 -14.76
CA PHE A 108 21.94 6.77 -14.34
C PHE A 108 22.56 6.76 -12.93
N LYS A 109 23.49 7.69 -12.66
CA LYS A 109 24.16 7.83 -11.35
C LYS A 109 23.15 7.91 -10.20
N LYS A 110 22.05 8.65 -10.39
CA LYS A 110 20.97 8.80 -9.42
C LYS A 110 20.19 7.52 -9.16
N GLY A 111 20.00 6.65 -10.15
CA GLY A 111 19.29 5.38 -9.95
C GLY A 111 20.04 4.44 -9.01
N LYS A 112 21.37 4.38 -9.15
CA LYS A 112 22.22 3.64 -8.20
C LYS A 112 22.15 4.24 -6.79
N LEU A 113 22.12 5.57 -6.68
CA LEU A 113 22.00 6.27 -5.41
C LEU A 113 20.73 5.86 -4.64
N PHE A 114 19.56 5.82 -5.27
CA PHE A 114 18.32 5.40 -4.62
C PHE A 114 18.31 3.92 -4.24
N LYS A 115 18.89 3.06 -5.07
CA LYS A 115 19.07 1.64 -4.73
C LYS A 115 19.92 1.49 -3.47
N ASP A 116 21.08 2.14 -3.44
CA ASP A 116 22.03 2.03 -2.33
C ASP A 116 21.43 2.65 -1.05
N PHE A 117 20.66 3.73 -1.17
CA PHE A 117 19.87 4.32 -0.08
C PHE A 117 18.86 3.32 0.50
N LEU A 118 18.07 2.64 -0.34
CA LEU A 118 17.13 1.61 0.12
C LEU A 118 17.86 0.45 0.80
N ILE A 119 18.99 0.00 0.27
CA ILE A 119 19.81 -1.05 0.89
C ILE A 119 20.27 -0.61 2.28
N ALA A 120 20.77 0.63 2.43
CA ALA A 120 21.18 1.18 3.72
C ALA A 120 20.01 1.29 4.69
N LEU A 121 18.85 1.77 4.21
CA LEU A 121 17.62 1.86 4.99
C LEU A 121 17.23 0.49 5.59
N PHE A 122 17.20 -0.56 4.79
CA PHE A 122 16.85 -1.90 5.28
C PHE A 122 17.96 -2.56 6.11
N LYS A 123 19.23 -2.22 5.88
CA LYS A 123 20.35 -2.81 6.63
C LYS A 123 20.53 -2.19 8.02
N GLU A 124 20.31 -0.89 8.12
CA GLU A 124 20.66 -0.10 9.30
C GLU A 124 19.45 0.19 10.19
N LEU A 125 18.23 0.19 9.64
CA LEU A 125 17.04 0.19 10.48
C LEU A 125 16.82 -1.21 11.03
N ASP A 126 16.67 -1.34 12.36
CA ASP A 126 16.29 -2.59 13.02
C ASP A 126 14.81 -2.93 12.74
N TYR A 127 14.51 -3.22 11.48
CA TYR A 127 13.15 -3.47 11.04
C TYR A 127 12.73 -4.90 11.35
N LYS A 128 11.48 -5.05 11.81
CA LYS A 128 10.93 -6.36 12.19
C LYS A 128 10.38 -7.12 11.00
N LYS A 129 9.64 -6.42 10.13
CA LYS A 129 9.01 -6.99 8.93
C LYS A 129 8.58 -5.91 7.94
N ILE A 130 8.35 -6.32 6.70
CA ILE A 130 7.74 -5.50 5.65
C ILE A 130 6.24 -5.80 5.59
N ILE A 131 5.46 -4.75 5.40
CA ILE A 131 4.02 -4.80 5.15
C ILE A 131 3.75 -4.19 3.78
N ILE A 132 2.92 -4.86 2.99
CA ILE A 132 2.57 -4.40 1.65
C ILE A 132 1.05 -4.30 1.56
N PHE A 133 0.55 -3.09 1.30
CA PHE A 133 -0.82 -2.87 0.89
C PHE A 133 -0.88 -2.78 -0.62
N TRP A 134 -1.47 -3.80 -1.23
CA TRP A 134 -1.49 -3.96 -2.66
C TRP A 134 -2.58 -3.10 -3.30
N ASP A 135 -2.18 -2.33 -4.31
CA ASP A 135 -3.13 -1.56 -5.08
C ASP A 135 -3.81 -2.48 -6.10
N ARG A 136 -5.11 -2.75 -5.92
CA ARG A 136 -5.89 -3.58 -6.85
C ARG A 136 -6.27 -2.73 -8.06
N GLU A 137 -5.82 -3.11 -9.24
CA GLU A 137 -6.42 -2.60 -10.48
C GLU A 137 -7.77 -3.25 -10.74
N LYS A 138 -8.73 -2.47 -11.24
CA LYS A 138 -9.98 -2.99 -11.80
C LYS A 138 -9.71 -3.37 -13.26
N GLU A 139 -10.54 -4.23 -13.83
CA GLU A 139 -10.65 -4.30 -15.29
C GLU A 139 -10.91 -2.88 -15.84
N ASN A 140 -10.14 -2.49 -16.86
CA ASN A 140 -10.21 -1.19 -17.57
C ASN A 140 -9.57 0.04 -16.88
N THR A 141 -8.67 -0.13 -15.89
CA THR A 141 -7.76 0.96 -15.48
C THR A 141 -6.45 0.94 -16.29
N TYR A 142 -6.07 2.09 -16.82
CA TYR A 142 -5.23 2.26 -18.01
C TYR A 142 -3.70 2.23 -17.72
N TYR A 143 -3.14 1.05 -17.46
CA TYR A 143 -1.76 0.74 -17.86
C TYR A 143 -1.80 -0.10 -19.14
N GLU A 144 -2.18 0.54 -20.25
CA GLU A 144 -2.00 -0.04 -21.58
C GLU A 144 -0.56 -0.53 -21.76
N GLY A 145 -0.40 -1.84 -22.00
CA GLY A 145 0.89 -2.46 -22.34
C GLY A 145 1.52 -3.38 -21.30
N PHE A 146 0.87 -3.68 -20.16
CA PHE A 146 1.38 -4.66 -19.20
C PHE A 146 0.76 -6.05 -19.41
N PRO A 147 1.51 -7.05 -19.93
CA PRO A 147 0.98 -8.38 -20.15
C PRO A 147 0.76 -9.11 -18.82
N THR A 148 -0.48 -9.51 -18.57
CA THR A 148 -0.92 -10.36 -17.46
C THR A 148 -0.44 -11.83 -17.58
N SER A 149 0.44 -12.13 -18.54
CA SER A 149 0.89 -13.48 -18.90
C SER A 149 2.39 -13.75 -18.68
N SER A 150 3.13 -12.80 -18.10
CA SER A 150 4.45 -13.04 -17.52
C SER A 150 4.46 -12.44 -16.13
N PHE A 151 4.62 -13.25 -15.08
CA PHE A 151 4.97 -12.77 -13.74
C PHE A 151 6.06 -11.68 -13.88
N GLU A 152 6.02 -10.54 -13.17
CA GLU A 152 6.75 -10.41 -11.90
C GLU A 152 6.84 -8.91 -11.49
N ARG A 153 5.75 -8.12 -11.48
CA ARG A 153 5.74 -6.81 -10.78
C ARG A 153 4.37 -6.55 -10.20
N GLU A 154 4.24 -6.73 -8.89
CA GLU A 154 3.04 -6.39 -8.14
C GLU A 154 3.19 -4.97 -7.58
N VAL A 155 2.21 -4.09 -7.77
CA VAL A 155 2.30 -2.68 -7.32
C VAL A 155 1.73 -2.54 -5.92
N GLY A 156 2.50 -1.95 -4.99
CA GLY A 156 2.13 -1.90 -3.58
C GLY A 156 2.59 -0.65 -2.84
N ASN A 157 1.84 -0.30 -1.81
CA ASN A 157 2.19 0.66 -0.77
C ASN A 157 2.97 -0.11 0.30
N VAL A 158 4.24 0.21 0.48
CA VAL A 158 5.18 -0.56 1.31
C VAL A 158 5.47 0.16 2.60
N PHE A 159 5.38 -0.59 3.70
CA PHE A 159 5.61 -0.13 5.06
C PHE A 159 6.68 -1.00 5.70
N ILE A 160 7.57 -0.36 6.46
CA ILE A 160 8.63 -1.02 7.22
C ILE A 160 8.22 -0.95 8.70
N GLU A 161 8.05 -2.10 9.35
CA GLU A 161 7.77 -2.17 10.78
C GLU A 161 9.03 -1.89 11.58
N ILE A 162 8.99 -0.86 12.41
CA ILE A 162 10.08 -0.52 13.32
C ILE A 162 9.46 -0.22 14.68
N ASP A 163 9.86 -1.01 15.68
CA ASP A 163 9.27 -1.01 17.01
C ASP A 163 7.75 -1.16 17.06
N ASN A 164 7.07 -0.05 17.36
CA ASN A 164 5.61 0.08 17.50
C ASN A 164 5.01 0.98 16.42
N ASN A 165 5.73 1.19 15.33
CA ASN A 165 5.32 2.09 14.25
C ASN A 165 5.66 1.51 12.88
N PHE A 166 5.17 2.20 11.86
CA PHE A 166 5.42 1.91 10.45
C PHE A 166 5.96 3.12 9.73
N LEU A 167 7.07 2.92 9.02
CA LEU A 167 7.61 3.88 8.06
C LEU A 167 7.04 3.57 6.68
N TYR A 168 6.34 4.53 6.07
CA TYR A 168 5.77 4.41 4.74
C TYR A 168 6.80 4.76 3.66
N LEU A 169 7.31 3.73 2.99
CA LEU A 169 8.46 3.82 2.10
C LEU A 169 8.17 4.64 0.83
N ASN A 170 7.00 4.47 0.23
CA ASN A 170 6.62 5.19 -0.99
C ASN A 170 6.58 6.69 -0.72
N GLY A 171 5.99 7.09 0.41
CA GLY A 171 5.94 8.49 0.85
C GLY A 171 7.32 9.06 1.11
N LEU A 172 8.21 8.30 1.77
CA LEU A 172 9.61 8.70 1.99
C LEU A 172 10.32 9.02 0.68
N LEU A 173 10.27 8.10 -0.28
CA LEU A 173 10.97 8.28 -1.56
C LEU A 173 10.39 9.42 -2.37
N LEU A 174 9.07 9.61 -2.37
CA LEU A 174 8.43 10.68 -3.15
C LEU A 174 8.82 12.10 -2.69
N MET A 175 9.36 12.23 -1.48
CA MET A 175 9.87 13.49 -0.94
C MET A 175 11.21 13.91 -1.55
N TYR A 176 11.96 13.00 -2.20
CA TYR A 176 13.26 13.35 -2.80
C TYR A 176 13.11 13.98 -4.19
N PRO A 177 13.91 15.02 -4.51
CA PRO A 177 13.88 15.77 -5.78
C PRO A 177 13.76 14.94 -7.07
N ASP A 178 14.55 13.88 -7.17
CA ASP A 178 14.69 13.07 -8.38
C ASP A 178 13.61 11.97 -8.53
N VAL A 179 12.73 11.81 -7.54
CA VAL A 179 11.63 10.83 -7.58
C VAL A 179 10.39 11.50 -8.16
N SER A 180 9.83 10.91 -9.20
CA SER A 180 8.63 11.40 -9.89
C SER A 180 7.38 10.67 -9.39
N SER A 181 6.23 11.32 -9.46
CA SER A 181 4.91 10.65 -9.38
C SER A 181 4.23 10.58 -10.76
N ASN A 182 5.01 10.78 -11.82
CA ASN A 182 4.60 10.83 -13.22
C ASN A 182 5.55 10.00 -14.08
N ILE A 183 5.00 9.22 -15.00
CA ILE A 183 5.77 8.53 -16.05
C ILE A 183 5.12 8.79 -17.40
N ASN A 184 5.87 9.24 -18.40
CA ASN A 184 5.35 9.51 -19.76
C ASN A 184 4.06 10.37 -19.75
N ASN A 185 4.04 11.44 -18.95
CA ASN A 185 2.88 12.34 -18.73
C ASN A 185 1.64 11.69 -18.10
N LYS A 186 1.77 10.48 -17.53
CA LYS A 186 0.70 9.80 -16.78
C LYS A 186 0.96 9.89 -15.28
N ASP A 187 -0.07 10.29 -14.55
CA ASP A 187 -0.07 10.29 -13.09
C ASP A 187 -0.06 8.87 -12.52
N LEU A 188 0.89 8.62 -11.62
CA LEU A 188 1.00 7.35 -10.89
C LEU A 188 0.13 7.32 -9.63
N ILE A 189 -0.33 8.50 -9.16
CA ILE A 189 -1.22 8.65 -8.00
C ILE A 189 -2.66 8.77 -8.50
N LYS A 190 -3.47 7.72 -8.31
CA LYS A 190 -4.85 7.61 -8.83
C LYS A 190 -5.73 8.77 -8.36
N GLY A 191 -5.60 9.13 -7.10
CA GLY A 191 -6.40 10.14 -6.44
C GLY A 191 -6.08 11.58 -6.82
N ARG A 192 -5.01 11.85 -7.59
CA ARG A 192 -4.58 13.23 -7.88
C ARG A 192 -5.71 14.10 -8.40
N LYS A 193 -6.41 13.67 -9.44
CA LYS A 193 -7.51 14.43 -10.07
C LYS A 193 -8.69 14.72 -9.14
N TYR A 194 -8.77 14.04 -8.00
CA TYR A 194 -9.84 14.22 -7.01
C TYR A 194 -9.41 15.01 -5.77
N ILE A 195 -8.09 15.17 -5.56
CA ILE A 195 -7.50 15.77 -4.36
C ILE A 195 -6.69 17.05 -4.69
N LYS A 196 -6.41 17.32 -5.98
CA LYS A 196 -5.47 18.37 -6.44
C LYS A 196 -5.69 19.74 -5.80
N ASP A 197 -6.93 20.21 -5.74
CA ASP A 197 -7.27 21.55 -5.25
C ASP A 197 -7.15 21.70 -3.72
N ILE A 198 -6.93 20.59 -3.01
CA ILE A 198 -6.95 20.54 -1.54
C ILE A 198 -5.53 20.66 -0.94
N VAL A 199 -4.50 20.26 -1.69
CA VAL A 199 -3.12 20.20 -1.18
C VAL A 199 -2.31 21.46 -1.56
N GLU A 200 -2.76 22.26 -2.53
CA GLU A 200 -2.13 23.52 -2.96
C GLU A 200 -2.01 24.65 -1.90
N PRO A 201 -2.87 24.77 -0.86
CA PRO A 201 -2.79 25.88 0.11
C PRO A 201 -1.62 25.84 1.12
N PHE A 202 -0.78 24.80 1.15
CA PHE A 202 0.19 24.56 2.25
C PHE A 202 1.50 25.38 2.16
N ASN A 203 1.42 26.68 1.83
CA ASN A 203 2.59 27.57 1.72
C ASN A 203 3.11 28.11 3.06
N HIS A 204 2.50 27.73 4.19
CA HIS A 204 2.82 28.33 5.48
C HIS A 204 3.23 27.26 6.50
N TYR A 205 4.52 27.29 6.85
CA TYR A 205 5.21 26.54 7.91
C TYR A 205 5.52 25.07 7.64
N ILE A 206 6.80 24.77 7.41
CA ILE A 206 7.32 23.40 7.62
C ILE A 206 8.62 23.46 8.42
N LYS A 207 8.51 23.87 9.69
CA LYS A 207 9.38 23.35 10.75
C LYS A 207 8.58 22.30 11.50
N CYS A 208 8.47 21.08 10.95
CA CYS A 208 8.02 19.97 11.78
C CYS A 208 9.17 19.61 12.71
N ASN A 209 9.04 19.93 13.99
CA ASN A 209 9.92 19.41 15.00
C ASN A 209 9.48 17.98 15.36
N CYS A 210 9.63 17.07 14.40
CA CYS A 210 9.33 15.66 14.62
C CYS A 210 10.52 15.05 15.39
N ASN A 211 10.65 15.39 16.68
CA ASN A 211 11.73 14.94 17.55
C ASN A 211 11.39 13.57 18.14
N SER A 212 11.76 12.50 17.43
CA SER A 212 11.98 11.20 18.07
C SER A 212 13.35 10.69 17.66
N GLU A 213 14.06 10.04 18.60
CA GLU A 213 15.40 9.47 18.35
C GLU A 213 15.41 8.54 17.13
N PHE A 214 14.32 7.82 16.90
CA PHE A 214 14.16 6.96 15.72
C PHE A 214 14.15 7.74 14.39
N LEU A 215 13.48 8.90 14.35
CA LEU A 215 13.47 9.75 13.16
C LEU A 215 14.87 10.28 12.83
N ASN A 216 15.78 10.32 13.81
CA ASN A 216 17.18 10.69 13.56
C ASN A 216 17.91 9.60 12.77
N GLY A 217 17.67 8.31 13.02
CA GLY A 217 18.29 7.23 12.25
C GLY A 217 17.94 7.31 10.75
N VAL A 218 16.66 7.55 10.42
CA VAL A 218 16.25 7.77 9.02
C VAL A 218 16.91 9.02 8.44
N LYS A 219 16.94 10.14 9.19
CA LYS A 219 17.60 11.39 8.75
C LYS A 219 19.10 11.22 8.52
N GLU A 220 19.81 10.52 9.39
CA GLU A 220 21.24 10.24 9.27
C GLU A 220 21.53 9.43 8.01
N ILE A 221 20.74 8.37 7.76
CA ILE A 221 20.84 7.60 6.53
C ILE A 221 20.57 8.52 5.33
N SER A 222 19.48 9.30 5.34
CA SER A 222 19.16 10.25 4.26
C SER A 222 20.31 11.24 3.97
N TYR A 223 20.88 11.85 5.01
CA TYR A 223 21.93 12.85 4.87
C TYR A 223 23.17 12.28 4.16
N ARG A 224 23.59 11.05 4.47
CA ARG A 224 24.75 10.41 3.80
C ARG A 224 24.58 10.22 2.29
N PHE A 225 23.36 10.03 1.82
CA PHE A 225 23.08 9.80 0.39
C PHE A 225 22.70 11.08 -0.35
N PHE A 226 22.20 12.07 0.37
CA PHE A 226 21.50 13.22 -0.20
C PHE A 226 21.94 14.56 0.42
N GLU A 227 23.18 14.63 0.91
CA GLU A 227 23.77 15.83 1.54
C GLU A 227 23.69 17.08 0.66
N GLU A 228 23.69 16.90 -0.66
CA GLU A 228 23.56 18.00 -1.64
C GLU A 228 22.19 18.70 -1.56
N TYR A 229 21.21 18.10 -0.90
CA TYR A 229 19.93 18.74 -0.59
C TYR A 229 19.97 19.26 0.85
N GLU A 230 20.38 20.51 1.03
CA GLU A 230 20.55 21.16 2.36
C GLU A 230 19.33 20.99 3.28
N LEU A 231 18.14 20.97 2.68
CA LEU A 231 16.86 20.89 3.36
C LEU A 231 16.39 19.44 3.64
N ILE A 232 17.19 18.43 3.32
CA ILE A 232 16.85 17.01 3.57
C ILE A 232 16.70 16.69 5.06
N ASN A 233 17.35 17.47 5.92
CA ASN A 233 17.21 17.38 7.38
C ASN A 233 15.80 17.81 7.87
N TRP A 234 15.02 18.46 7.00
CA TRP A 234 13.68 18.97 7.28
C TRP A 234 12.56 18.11 6.67
N ILE A 235 12.88 16.89 6.20
CA ILE A 235 11.86 15.92 5.77
C ILE A 235 10.83 15.75 6.91
N PRO A 236 9.52 15.95 6.63
CA PRO A 236 8.47 15.87 7.64
C PRO A 236 8.13 14.40 7.87
N LEU A 237 9.02 13.67 8.55
CA LEU A 237 8.87 12.23 8.73
C LEU A 237 7.57 11.85 9.47
N CYS A 238 7.00 12.76 10.27
CA CYS A 238 5.65 12.59 10.85
C CYS A 238 4.53 12.38 9.83
N LEU A 239 4.70 12.77 8.56
CA LEU A 239 3.72 12.57 7.48
C LEU A 239 3.69 11.12 6.98
N ILE A 240 4.81 10.40 7.13
CA ILE A 240 5.01 9.06 6.58
C ILE A 240 5.24 8.01 7.68
N TYR A 241 5.03 8.39 8.94
CA TYR A 241 5.22 7.53 10.09
C TYR A 241 3.90 7.33 10.82
N PHE A 242 3.53 6.08 11.03
CA PHE A 242 2.20 5.68 11.49
C PHE A 242 2.29 4.78 12.71
N ASN A 243 1.43 4.98 13.70
CA ASN A 243 1.33 4.07 14.83
C ASN A 243 0.93 2.67 14.35
N LYS A 244 1.54 1.62 14.92
CA LYS A 244 1.26 0.24 14.54
C LYS A 244 -0.21 -0.17 14.69
N ASN A 245 -0.94 0.49 15.57
CA ASN A 245 -2.36 0.22 15.79
C ASN A 245 -3.22 0.56 14.57
N ILE A 246 -2.85 1.55 13.75
CA ILE A 246 -3.56 1.82 12.48
C ILE A 246 -3.57 0.58 11.61
N LEU A 247 -2.45 -0.15 11.57
CA LEU A 247 -2.35 -1.33 10.71
C LEU A 247 -2.98 -2.60 11.32
N LYS A 248 -3.35 -2.60 12.62
CA LYS A 248 -4.13 -3.68 13.23
C LYS A 248 -5.60 -3.65 12.79
N GLU A 249 -6.11 -2.46 12.48
CA GLU A 249 -7.48 -2.19 12.06
C GLU A 249 -7.69 -2.31 10.53
N LEU A 250 -6.67 -2.73 9.77
CA LEU A 250 -6.77 -2.86 8.30
C LEU A 250 -7.62 -4.04 7.84
N ARG A 251 -8.08 -4.87 8.77
CA ARG A 251 -9.02 -5.97 8.48
C ARG A 251 -10.43 -5.45 8.21
N THR A 252 -10.74 -4.21 8.58
CA THR A 252 -12.13 -3.73 8.60
C THR A 252 -12.57 -2.96 7.36
N SER A 253 -11.81 -1.99 6.83
CA SER A 253 -12.11 -1.31 5.54
C SER A 253 -11.06 -0.26 5.17
N SER A 254 -10.94 0.09 3.88
CA SER A 254 -10.08 1.21 3.40
C SER A 254 -10.40 2.55 4.07
N LYS A 255 -11.64 2.75 4.51
CA LYS A 255 -12.07 3.93 5.29
C LYS A 255 -11.37 3.97 6.65
N VAL A 256 -11.38 2.86 7.38
CA VAL A 256 -10.73 2.77 8.71
C VAL A 256 -9.21 3.00 8.58
N ILE A 257 -8.59 2.51 7.51
CA ILE A 257 -7.17 2.80 7.19
C ILE A 257 -6.95 4.31 7.12
N PHE A 258 -7.75 4.99 6.30
CA PHE A 258 -7.62 6.42 6.07
C PHE A 258 -7.85 7.22 7.36
N GLU A 259 -8.91 6.91 8.12
CA GLU A 259 -9.20 7.56 9.40
C GLU A 259 -8.07 7.35 10.42
N GLY A 260 -7.55 6.12 10.51
CA GLY A 260 -6.40 5.82 11.37
C GLY A 260 -5.16 6.62 10.98
N MET A 261 -4.85 6.73 9.68
CA MET A 261 -3.73 7.55 9.21
C MET A 261 -3.89 9.02 9.60
N ILE A 262 -5.08 9.61 9.41
CA ILE A 262 -5.36 10.98 9.82
C ILE A 262 -5.16 11.14 11.34
N ASN A 263 -5.61 10.18 12.13
CA ASN A 263 -5.41 10.20 13.58
C ASN A 263 -3.93 10.17 13.97
N SER A 264 -3.09 9.36 13.32
CA SER A 264 -1.64 9.43 13.59
C SER A 264 -1.03 10.76 13.19
N LEU A 265 -1.45 11.39 12.11
CA LEU A 265 -0.97 12.75 11.79
C LEU A 265 -1.29 13.72 12.94
N LYS A 266 -2.48 13.62 13.55
CA LYS A 266 -2.88 14.42 14.72
C LYS A 266 -2.04 14.09 15.95
N GLU A 267 -1.84 12.81 16.25
CA GLU A 267 -1.01 12.34 17.38
C GLU A 267 0.43 12.85 17.29
N PHE A 268 1.03 12.79 16.09
CA PHE A 268 2.38 13.30 15.84
C PHE A 268 2.43 14.82 15.69
N ARG A 269 1.31 15.54 15.85
CA ARG A 269 1.19 16.99 15.61
C ARG A 269 1.76 17.41 14.25
N CYS A 270 1.60 16.53 13.26
CA CYS A 270 2.06 16.72 11.91
C CYS A 270 1.28 17.89 11.29
N PRO A 271 1.91 18.99 10.82
CA PRO A 271 1.18 20.13 10.24
C PRO A 271 0.23 19.72 9.10
N PHE A 272 0.52 18.61 8.43
CA PHE A 272 -0.34 18.04 7.41
C PHE A 272 -1.68 17.48 7.94
N PHE A 273 -1.88 17.34 9.26
CA PHE A 273 -3.18 16.93 9.80
C PHE A 273 -4.26 17.99 9.48
N TYR A 274 -3.90 19.26 9.36
CA TYR A 274 -4.87 20.30 8.96
C TYR A 274 -5.41 20.07 7.54
N LEU A 275 -4.75 19.26 6.69
CA LEU A 275 -5.35 18.79 5.44
C LEU A 275 -6.67 18.08 5.71
N SER A 276 -6.75 17.26 6.76
CA SER A 276 -8.00 16.57 7.11
C SER A 276 -9.09 17.52 7.57
N ASP A 277 -8.72 18.64 8.19
CA ASP A 277 -9.68 19.59 8.74
C ASP A 277 -10.19 20.59 7.67
N ILE A 278 -9.40 20.85 6.62
CA ILE A 278 -9.77 21.65 5.45
C ILE A 278 -10.60 20.82 4.44
N MET A 279 -10.41 19.50 4.45
CA MET A 279 -11.11 18.58 3.57
C MET A 279 -12.56 18.35 4.00
N GLU A 280 -13.47 18.29 3.02
CA GLU A 280 -14.72 17.54 3.19
C GLU A 280 -14.39 16.03 3.28
N LEU A 281 -13.88 15.58 4.43
CA LEU A 281 -13.48 14.18 4.69
C LEU A 281 -14.54 13.17 4.21
N LYS A 282 -15.82 13.54 4.31
CA LYS A 282 -16.95 12.75 3.82
C LYS A 282 -16.86 12.44 2.32
N GLU A 283 -16.43 13.38 1.48
CA GLU A 283 -16.29 13.14 0.04
C GLU A 283 -15.12 12.22 -0.30
N ILE A 284 -13.99 12.40 0.39
CA ILE A 284 -12.80 11.57 0.18
C ILE A 284 -13.10 10.14 0.62
N LEU A 285 -13.76 9.98 1.76
CA LEU A 285 -14.22 8.68 2.24
C LEU A 285 -15.13 8.00 1.20
N LYS A 286 -16.12 8.71 0.63
CA LYS A 286 -16.94 8.17 -0.48
C LYS A 286 -16.10 7.76 -1.69
N LYS A 287 -15.06 8.53 -2.03
CA LYS A 287 -14.15 8.25 -3.15
C LYS A 287 -13.22 7.05 -2.84
N ILE A 288 -12.81 6.86 -1.59
CA ILE A 288 -12.07 5.68 -1.12
C ILE A 288 -12.97 4.44 -1.14
N GLU A 289 -14.19 4.54 -0.62
CA GLU A 289 -15.18 3.45 -0.63
C GLU A 289 -15.55 3.01 -2.05
N SER A 290 -15.62 3.95 -3.00
CA SER A 290 -15.83 3.66 -4.42
C SER A 290 -14.55 3.27 -5.19
N ASN A 291 -13.41 3.16 -4.49
CA ASN A 291 -12.10 2.80 -5.04
C ASN A 291 -11.60 3.76 -6.15
N LYS A 292 -12.00 5.03 -6.09
CA LYS A 292 -11.51 6.11 -6.96
C LYS A 292 -10.20 6.73 -6.44
N ILE A 293 -9.96 6.59 -5.14
CA ILE A 293 -8.78 7.09 -4.42
C ILE A 293 -8.23 5.93 -3.59
N ASN A 294 -6.91 5.75 -3.59
CA ASN A 294 -6.24 4.87 -2.64
C ASN A 294 -6.11 5.59 -1.29
N PRO A 295 -6.34 4.92 -0.13
CA PRO A 295 -6.22 5.57 1.18
C PRO A 295 -4.86 6.27 1.43
N PHE A 296 -3.81 5.89 0.70
CA PHE A 296 -2.49 6.50 0.81
C PHE A 296 -2.22 7.68 -0.15
N ASP A 297 -3.14 7.96 -1.09
CA ASP A 297 -2.95 9.01 -2.10
C ASP A 297 -2.80 10.39 -1.47
N LEU A 298 -3.53 10.69 -0.39
CA LEU A 298 -3.43 11.97 0.30
C LEU A 298 -2.01 12.20 0.84
N ILE A 299 -1.41 11.16 1.43
CA ILE A 299 -0.06 11.25 1.98
C ILE A 299 0.97 11.41 0.86
N LEU A 300 0.80 10.70 -0.26
CA LEU A 300 1.69 10.84 -1.41
C LEU A 300 1.61 12.25 -2.03
N LEU A 301 0.42 12.82 -2.15
CA LEU A 301 0.26 14.19 -2.66
C LEU A 301 0.83 15.23 -1.68
N ALA A 302 0.67 15.03 -0.38
CA ALA A 302 1.29 15.87 0.64
C ALA A 302 2.83 15.79 0.58
N ALA A 303 3.39 14.59 0.41
CA ALA A 303 4.82 14.35 0.24
C ALA A 303 5.37 15.03 -1.02
N GLU A 304 4.64 14.92 -2.13
CA GLU A 304 5.00 15.58 -3.39
C GLU A 304 4.95 17.12 -3.26
N ASN A 305 3.95 17.66 -2.56
CA ASN A 305 3.87 19.11 -2.34
C ASN A 305 4.99 19.61 -1.43
N TRP A 306 5.36 18.84 -0.40
CA TRP A 306 6.57 19.14 0.39
C TRP A 306 7.81 19.21 -0.50
N LYS A 307 8.02 18.23 -1.37
CA LYS A 307 9.13 18.23 -2.34
C LYS A 307 9.10 19.45 -3.27
N LYS A 308 7.93 19.88 -3.72
CA LYS A 308 7.82 21.10 -4.56
C LYS A 308 8.26 22.35 -3.81
N LEU A 309 7.94 22.46 -2.51
CA LEU A 309 8.40 23.57 -1.67
C LEU A 309 9.92 23.53 -1.47
N LEU A 310 10.47 22.32 -1.26
CA LEU A 310 11.92 22.08 -1.18
C LEU A 310 12.64 22.62 -2.42
N LEU A 311 12.12 22.34 -3.61
CA LEU A 311 12.72 22.73 -4.89
C LEU A 311 12.57 24.22 -5.22
N LYS A 312 11.56 24.91 -4.66
CA LYS A 312 11.32 26.34 -4.94
C LYS A 312 12.19 27.29 -4.12
N ASN A 313 13.00 26.80 -3.17
CA ASN A 313 13.77 27.61 -2.22
C ASN A 313 12.91 28.61 -1.39
N ASP A 314 11.59 28.44 -1.35
CA ASP A 314 10.68 29.31 -0.59
C ASP A 314 10.75 29.09 0.94
N PHE A 315 11.69 28.25 1.39
CA PHE A 315 12.07 28.14 2.80
C PHE A 315 12.93 29.36 3.19
N LYS A 316 12.30 30.52 3.37
CA LYS A 316 12.87 31.58 4.20
C LYS A 316 12.91 31.05 5.65
N ILE A 317 14.09 30.61 6.10
CA ILE A 317 14.33 30.01 7.43
C ILE A 317 14.11 31.01 8.56
#